data_AF-A0A662XQB2-F1
#
_entry.id   AF-A0A662XQB2-F1
#
_cell.length_a   1.000
_cell.length_b   1.000
_cell.length_c   1.000
_cell.angle_alpha   90.00
_cell.angle_beta   90.00
_cell.angle_gamma   90.00
#
_symmetry.space_group_name_H-M   'P 1'
#
loop_
_entity.id
_entity.type
_entity.pdbx_description
1 polymer ?
#
loop_
_entity_poly.entity_id
_entity_poly.type
_entity_poly.pdbx_seq_one_letter_code
_entity_poly.pdbx_strand_id
1 'polypeptide(L)'
;MSQNASLANAQVPQELRCTYRSKPCPNERARKRNGSLHMLCQEHRLKANKTQRDMQRRLREQRRQQQLNNQLWSPVTIQRMDRVLLEDMPELDTDDDLDWWATAEPLDGPVELRPEDIEALLELWDTTMHV
;
A
#
# COMPACT_ATOMS: atom_id res chain seq x y z
N MET A 1 18.96 -47.80 12.20
CA MET A 1 19.76 -46.84 12.99
C MET A 1 18.76 -45.82 13.55
N SER A 2 18.09 -46.10 14.66
CA SER A 2 18.56 -45.82 16.04
C SER A 2 18.81 -44.31 16.21
N GLN A 3 18.08 -43.48 16.98
CA GLN A 3 17.36 -43.67 18.24
C GLN A 3 16.51 -42.41 18.55
N ASN A 4 15.44 -42.60 19.34
CA ASN A 4 14.90 -41.79 20.44
C ASN A 4 15.10 -40.26 20.48
N ALA A 5 13.98 -39.53 20.56
CA ALA A 5 13.95 -38.19 21.14
C ALA A 5 12.71 -38.05 22.05
N SER A 6 12.68 -38.82 23.14
CA SER A 6 11.71 -38.62 24.23
C SER A 6 12.25 -37.54 25.18
N LEU A 7 11.50 -36.44 25.27
CA LEU A 7 11.27 -35.62 26.47
C LEU A 7 12.50 -35.22 27.30
N ALA A 8 12.99 -34.01 27.08
CA ALA A 8 13.57 -33.21 28.15
C ALA A 8 12.88 -31.84 28.14
N ASN A 9 11.91 -31.66 29.03
CA ASN A 9 11.47 -30.33 29.48
C ASN A 9 12.58 -29.72 30.36
N ALA A 10 13.82 -29.70 29.84
CA ALA A 10 14.95 -29.04 30.43
C ALA A 10 14.83 -27.58 29.99
N GLN A 11 14.48 -26.73 30.94
CA GLN A 11 14.43 -25.29 30.74
C GLN A 11 15.76 -24.83 30.14
N VAL A 12 15.78 -24.43 28.85
CA VAL A 12 17.00 -23.97 28.16
C VAL A 12 17.67 -22.89 29.03
N PRO A 13 18.97 -22.98 29.34
CA PRO A 13 19.68 -21.92 30.08
C PRO A 13 19.47 -20.56 29.40
N GLN A 14 19.27 -19.50 30.18
CA GLN A 14 18.92 -18.18 29.63
C GLN A 14 19.91 -17.70 28.55
N GLU A 15 21.19 -18.01 28.71
CA GLU A 15 22.26 -17.66 27.76
C GLU A 15 22.09 -18.30 26.38
N LEU A 16 21.51 -19.49 26.32
CA LEU A 16 21.29 -20.26 25.10
C LEU A 16 19.93 -19.95 24.46
N ARG A 17 19.07 -19.16 25.12
CA ARG A 17 17.77 -18.77 24.59
C ARG A 17 17.88 -17.76 23.46
N CYS A 18 16.90 -17.83 22.58
CA CYS A 18 16.69 -16.89 21.49
C CYS A 18 16.56 -15.44 22.02
N THR A 19 17.34 -14.52 21.45
CA THR A 19 17.37 -13.10 21.82
C THR A 19 16.40 -12.27 20.98
N TYR A 20 15.17 -12.76 20.80
CA TYR A 20 14.15 -12.02 20.06
C TYR A 20 13.70 -10.79 20.85
N ARG A 21 13.66 -9.62 20.20
CA ARG A 21 13.57 -8.31 20.89
C ARG A 21 12.20 -8.00 21.49
N SER A 22 11.10 -8.43 20.88
CA SER A 22 9.76 -7.99 21.30
C SER A 22 9.18 -8.83 22.45
N LYS A 23 9.41 -10.14 22.45
CA LYS A 23 8.97 -11.03 23.54
C LYS A 23 10.06 -12.07 23.85
N PRO A 24 10.35 -12.35 25.14
CA PRO A 24 11.29 -13.40 25.53
C PRO A 24 10.86 -14.75 24.94
N CYS A 25 11.80 -15.43 24.27
CA CYS A 25 11.53 -16.71 23.63
C CYS A 25 12.19 -17.85 24.44
N PRO A 26 11.45 -18.90 24.83
CA PRO A 26 12.01 -20.01 25.61
C PRO A 26 12.88 -20.96 24.76
N ASN A 27 12.79 -20.87 23.44
CA ASN A 27 13.49 -21.77 22.51
C ASN A 27 15.00 -21.50 22.46
N GLU A 28 15.79 -22.56 22.30
CA GLU A 28 17.25 -22.48 22.10
C GLU A 28 17.58 -21.77 20.77
N ARG A 29 18.69 -21.04 20.75
CA ARG A 29 19.30 -20.48 19.54
C ARG A 29 19.59 -21.58 18.52
N ALA A 30 19.29 -21.32 17.25
CA ALA A 30 19.61 -22.26 16.19
C ALA A 30 21.14 -22.37 16.00
N ARG A 31 21.63 -23.53 15.54
CA ARG A 31 23.04 -23.73 15.20
C ARG A 31 23.33 -23.40 13.73
N LYS A 32 24.46 -22.75 13.45
CA LYS A 32 25.04 -22.60 12.11
C LYS A 32 25.75 -23.90 11.70
N ARG A 33 26.04 -24.05 10.40
CA ARG A 33 26.84 -25.17 9.87
C ARG A 33 28.26 -25.24 10.48
N ASN A 34 28.82 -24.09 10.88
CA ASN A 34 30.12 -24.00 11.52
C ASN A 34 30.08 -24.28 13.04
N GLY A 35 28.94 -24.73 13.59
CA GLY A 35 28.77 -25.01 15.02
C GLY A 35 28.44 -23.80 15.89
N SER A 36 28.61 -22.56 15.42
CA SER A 36 28.26 -21.35 16.20
C SER A 36 26.75 -21.13 16.31
N LEU A 37 26.30 -20.51 17.39
CA LEU A 37 24.89 -20.21 17.61
C LEU A 37 24.45 -18.95 16.84
N HIS A 38 23.25 -19.01 16.26
CA HIS A 38 22.52 -17.83 15.81
C HIS A 38 22.03 -17.01 17.01
N MET A 39 21.61 -15.77 16.78
CA MET A 39 20.94 -14.99 17.83
C MET A 39 19.49 -15.44 18.07
N LEU A 40 18.86 -16.02 17.04
CA LEU A 40 17.45 -16.41 17.05
C LEU A 40 17.30 -17.93 17.02
N CYS A 41 16.20 -18.44 17.59
CA CYS A 41 15.79 -19.83 17.42
C CYS A 41 15.33 -20.11 15.98
N GLN A 42 15.11 -21.38 15.66
CA GLN A 42 14.74 -21.81 14.31
C GLN A 42 13.44 -21.15 13.83
N GLU A 43 12.42 -21.09 14.68
CA GLU A 43 11.12 -20.48 14.36
C GLU A 43 11.25 -18.99 13.99
N HIS A 44 11.92 -18.21 14.84
CA HIS A 44 12.13 -16.78 14.60
C HIS A 44 13.00 -16.51 13.36
N ARG A 45 13.96 -17.39 13.04
CA ARG A 45 14.73 -17.29 11.79
C ARG A 45 13.86 -17.48 10.57
N LEU A 46 12.96 -18.47 10.59
CA LEU A 46 12.04 -18.70 9.47
C LEU A 46 11.08 -17.53 9.29
N LYS A 47 10.56 -16.97 10.39
CA LYS A 47 9.70 -15.78 10.35
C LYS A 47 10.45 -14.56 9.79
N ALA A 48 11.66 -14.29 10.27
CA ALA A 48 12.50 -13.20 9.76
C ALA A 48 12.78 -13.36 8.26
N ASN A 49 13.13 -14.58 7.82
CA ASN A 49 13.36 -14.88 6.40
C ASN A 49 12.10 -14.73 5.56
N LYS A 50 10.91 -15.05 6.10
CA LYS A 50 9.64 -14.82 5.41
C LYS A 50 9.38 -13.33 5.25
N THR A 51 9.46 -12.56 6.34
CA THR A 51 9.28 -11.10 6.29
C THR A 51 10.27 -10.42 5.35
N GLN A 52 11.54 -10.85 5.37
CA GLN A 52 12.56 -10.33 4.46
C GLN A 52 12.22 -10.63 3.00
N ARG A 53 11.79 -11.87 2.68
CA ARG A 53 11.34 -12.24 1.33
C ARG A 53 10.13 -11.44 0.89
N ASP A 54 9.17 -11.23 1.79
CA ASP A 54 7.97 -10.43 1.52
C ASP A 54 8.31 -8.97 1.24
N MET A 55 9.17 -8.36 2.04
CA MET A 55 9.67 -7.00 1.83
C MET A 55 10.38 -6.88 0.49
N GLN A 56 11.29 -7.81 0.17
CA GLN A 56 12.01 -7.80 -1.11
C GLN A 56 11.06 -7.97 -2.30
N ARG A 57 10.01 -8.80 -2.18
CA ARG A 57 8.99 -8.94 -3.22
C ARG A 57 8.29 -7.59 -3.48
N ARG A 58 7.81 -6.93 -2.42
CA ARG A 58 7.16 -5.61 -2.54
C ARG A 58 8.07 -4.58 -3.19
N LEU A 59 9.35 -4.51 -2.78
CA LEU A 59 10.32 -3.60 -3.39
C LEU A 59 10.60 -3.90 -4.87
N ARG A 60 10.63 -5.18 -5.27
CA ARG A 60 10.76 -5.56 -6.69
C ARG A 60 9.54 -5.15 -7.50
N GLU A 61 8.35 -5.34 -6.94
CA GLU A 61 7.09 -4.96 -7.58
C GLU A 61 6.97 -3.44 -7.73
N GLN A 62 7.27 -2.68 -6.68
CA GLN A 62 7.30 -1.22 -6.74
C GLN A 62 8.29 -0.71 -7.79
N ARG A 63 9.49 -1.31 -7.89
CA ARG A 63 10.45 -0.95 -8.95
C ARG A 63 9.91 -1.26 -10.34
N ARG A 64 9.23 -2.40 -10.55
CA ARG A 64 8.59 -2.70 -11.84
C ARG A 64 7.49 -1.70 -12.17
N GLN A 65 6.64 -1.36 -11.20
CA GLN A 65 5.60 -0.34 -11.38
C GLN A 65 6.21 1.02 -11.72
N GLN A 66 7.27 1.43 -11.02
CA GLN A 66 8.01 2.66 -11.33
C GLN A 66 8.61 2.63 -12.74
N GLN A 67 9.16 1.49 -13.19
CA GLN A 67 9.68 1.35 -14.55
C GLN A 67 8.58 1.41 -15.62
N LEU A 68 7.42 0.78 -15.38
CA LEU A 68 6.26 0.89 -16.28
C LEU A 68 5.74 2.33 -16.32
N ASN A 69 5.62 2.97 -15.15
CA ASN A 69 5.23 4.36 -15.06
C ASN A 69 6.21 5.24 -15.84
N ASN A 70 7.52 5.08 -15.63
CA ASN A 70 8.52 5.84 -16.36
C ASN A 70 8.49 5.59 -17.88
N GLN A 71 8.05 4.41 -18.33
CA GLN A 71 7.84 4.14 -19.75
C GLN A 71 6.58 4.81 -20.30
N LEU A 72 5.47 4.80 -19.56
CA LEU A 72 4.20 5.42 -19.95
C LEU A 72 4.32 6.95 -20.00
N TRP A 73 5.00 7.54 -19.01
CA TRP A 73 5.24 8.98 -18.90
C TRP A 73 6.64 9.39 -19.41
N SER A 74 7.19 8.63 -20.36
CA SER A 74 8.42 9.01 -21.06
C SER A 74 8.11 10.14 -22.07
N PRO A 75 9.00 11.12 -22.27
CA PRO A 75 8.82 12.17 -23.28
C PRO A 75 8.50 11.63 -24.69
N VAL A 76 9.08 10.47 -25.05
CA VAL A 76 8.85 9.82 -26.35
C VAL A 76 7.44 9.19 -26.41
N THR A 77 6.98 8.58 -25.32
CA THR A 77 5.65 7.98 -25.24
C THR A 77 4.56 9.05 -25.18
N ILE A 78 4.81 10.13 -24.43
CA ILE A 78 3.93 11.30 -24.36
C ILE A 78 3.79 11.91 -25.76
N GLN A 79 4.89 12.19 -26.48
CA GLN A 79 4.83 12.70 -27.86
C GLN A 79 4.07 11.78 -28.81
N ARG A 80 4.17 10.46 -28.63
CA ARG A 80 3.44 9.48 -29.46
C ARG A 80 1.94 9.45 -29.13
N MET A 81 1.57 9.53 -27.86
CA MET A 81 0.17 9.61 -27.44
C MET A 81 -0.46 10.94 -27.86
N ASP A 82 0.27 12.04 -27.71
CA ASP A 82 -0.11 13.39 -28.15
C ASP A 82 -0.39 13.40 -29.66
N ARG A 83 0.48 12.79 -30.46
CA ARG A 83 0.25 12.65 -31.91
C ARG A 83 -0.99 11.83 -32.28
N VAL A 84 -1.29 10.74 -31.55
CA VAL A 84 -2.49 9.91 -31.82
C VAL A 84 -3.76 10.61 -31.35
N LEU A 85 -3.71 11.36 -30.25
CA LEU A 85 -4.85 12.11 -29.72
C LEU A 85 -5.14 13.40 -30.52
N LEU A 86 -4.12 13.98 -31.16
CA LEU A 86 -4.25 15.18 -31.98
C LEU A 86 -4.84 14.89 -33.37
N GLU A 87 -4.70 13.68 -33.91
CA GLU A 87 -5.23 13.30 -35.23
C GLU A 87 -6.79 13.15 -35.25
N ASP A 88 -7.43 12.89 -34.10
CA ASP A 88 -8.90 12.81 -33.95
C ASP A 88 -9.49 13.99 -33.15
N MET A 89 -8.68 15.01 -32.84
CA MET A 89 -9.21 16.24 -32.23
C MET A 89 -9.97 17.00 -33.32
N PRO A 90 -11.30 17.17 -33.21
CA PRO A 90 -12.01 17.99 -34.19
C PRO A 90 -11.37 19.37 -34.19
N GLU A 91 -11.06 19.88 -35.37
CA GLU A 91 -10.74 21.29 -35.56
C GLU A 91 -12.02 22.04 -35.15
N LEU A 92 -12.09 22.43 -33.88
CA LEU A 92 -13.17 23.25 -33.37
C LEU A 92 -13.11 24.54 -34.19
N ASP A 93 -14.18 24.79 -34.94
CA ASP A 93 -14.38 26.02 -35.70
C ASP A 93 -14.31 27.17 -34.69
N THR A 94 -13.14 27.79 -34.56
CA THR A 94 -12.93 28.90 -33.63
C THR A 94 -13.43 30.17 -34.29
N ASP A 95 -14.75 30.30 -34.41
CA ASP A 95 -15.45 31.55 -34.67
C ASP A 95 -16.90 31.41 -34.16
N ASP A 96 -17.07 31.29 -32.82
CA ASP A 96 -18.17 31.90 -32.03
C ASP A 96 -18.33 31.33 -30.59
N ASP A 97 -17.79 30.14 -30.26
CA ASP A 97 -18.09 29.46 -28.97
C ASP A 97 -16.98 29.53 -27.89
N LEU A 98 -16.07 30.50 -27.97
CA LEU A 98 -14.97 30.65 -27.00
C LEU A 98 -15.36 31.42 -25.73
N ASP A 99 -16.58 31.21 -25.23
CA ASP A 99 -17.06 31.78 -23.96
C ASP A 99 -17.93 30.82 -23.12
N TRP A 100 -17.97 29.51 -23.43
CA TRP A 100 -18.82 28.56 -22.67
C TRP A 100 -18.46 28.46 -21.17
N TRP A 101 -17.19 28.72 -20.82
CA TRP A 101 -16.71 28.75 -19.43
C TRP A 101 -16.54 30.18 -18.87
N ALA A 102 -16.84 31.20 -19.68
CA ALA A 102 -16.79 32.61 -19.28
C ALA A 102 -18.16 33.31 -19.30
N THR A 103 -19.19 32.62 -19.80
CA THR A 103 -20.57 32.86 -19.41
C THR A 103 -20.69 32.51 -17.93
N ALA A 104 -20.88 33.52 -17.07
CA ALA A 104 -21.16 33.28 -15.66
C ALA A 104 -22.30 32.26 -15.53
N GLU A 105 -22.08 31.21 -14.73
CA GLU A 105 -23.14 30.23 -14.41
C GLU A 105 -24.41 30.98 -13.98
N PRO A 106 -25.61 30.63 -14.48
CA PRO A 106 -26.87 31.35 -14.25
C PRO A 106 -27.37 31.44 -12.79
N LEU A 107 -26.54 31.16 -11.79
CA LEU A 107 -26.86 31.34 -10.38
C LEU A 107 -26.27 32.68 -9.94
N ASP A 108 -27.01 33.75 -10.24
CA ASP A 108 -26.69 35.16 -9.99
C ASP A 108 -26.67 35.53 -8.47
N GLY A 109 -26.45 34.56 -7.60
CA GLY A 109 -26.41 34.72 -6.14
C GLY A 109 -26.55 33.39 -5.38
N PRO A 110 -26.23 33.38 -4.07
CA PRO A 110 -26.46 32.21 -3.23
C PRO A 110 -27.95 31.86 -3.22
N VAL A 111 -28.29 30.65 -3.67
CA VAL A 111 -29.66 30.14 -3.67
C VAL A 111 -30.09 29.90 -2.23
N GLU A 112 -31.17 30.55 -1.78
CA GLU A 112 -31.77 30.26 -0.49
C GLU A 112 -32.34 28.83 -0.49
N LEU A 113 -31.83 27.99 0.41
CA LEU A 113 -32.32 26.62 0.56
C LEU A 113 -33.76 26.64 1.05
N ARG A 114 -34.61 25.80 0.45
CA ARG A 114 -35.98 25.65 0.92
C ARG A 114 -35.98 24.92 2.27
N PRO A 115 -36.97 25.17 3.15
CA PRO A 115 -37.06 24.51 4.44
C PRO A 115 -37.05 22.98 4.34
N GLU A 116 -37.66 22.42 3.30
CA GLU A 116 -37.67 20.96 3.05
C GLU A 116 -36.27 20.40 2.81
N ASP A 117 -35.43 21.15 2.08
CA ASP A 117 -34.06 20.75 1.75
C ASP A 117 -33.18 20.82 3.01
N ILE A 118 -33.44 21.78 3.90
CA ILE A 118 -32.74 21.92 5.19
C ILE A 118 -33.10 20.74 6.12
N GLU A 119 -34.38 20.36 6.20
CA GLU A 119 -34.82 19.21 7.00
C GLU A 119 -34.18 17.90 6.52
N ALA A 120 -34.13 17.67 5.20
CA ALA A 120 -33.49 16.50 4.63
C ALA A 120 -31.98 16.42 4.96
N LEU A 121 -31.29 17.56 4.97
CA LEU A 121 -29.88 17.64 5.36
C LEU A 121 -29.68 17.35 6.86
N LEU A 122 -30.60 17.79 7.72
CA LEU A 122 -30.56 17.51 9.16
C LEU A 122 -30.81 16.02 9.46
N GLU A 123 -31.79 15.38 8.82
CA GLU A 123 -32.02 13.93 8.96
C GLU A 123 -30.80 13.10 8.51
N LEU A 124 -30.15 13.52 7.41
CA LEU A 124 -28.95 12.85 6.91
C LEU A 124 -27.77 13.00 7.88
N TRP A 125 -27.66 14.14 8.58
CA TRP A 125 -26.62 14.33 9.59
C TRP A 125 -26.91 13.64 10.93
N ASP A 126 -28.17 13.58 11.36
CA ASP A 126 -28.53 12.92 12.62
C ASP A 126 -28.37 11.39 12.53
N THR A 127 -28.52 10.80 11.34
CA THR A 127 -28.21 9.38 11.11
C THR A 127 -26.70 9.08 11.18
N THR A 128 -25.84 10.06 10.89
CA THR A 128 -24.38 9.89 11.05
C THR A 128 -23.86 10.04 12.48
N MET A 129 -24.68 10.52 13.42
CA MET A 129 -24.30 10.67 14.84
C MET A 129 -24.94 9.63 15.78
N HIS A 130 -25.80 8.74 15.28
CA HIS A 130 -26.45 7.67 16.06
C HIS A 130 -25.95 6.23 15.70
N VAL A 131 -24.73 6.11 15.18
CA VAL A 131 -23.95 4.85 15.11
C VAL A 131 -22.69 5.00 15.94
#